data_AF-A0ABD5MW86-F1
#
_entry.id   AF-A0ABD5MW86-F1
#
_cell.length_a   1.000
_cell.length_b   1.000
_cell.length_c   1.000
_cell.angle_alpha   90.00
_cell.angle_beta   90.00
_cell.angle_gamma   90.00
#
_symmetry.space_group_name_H-M   'P 1'
#
loop_
_entity.id
_entity.type
_entity.pdbx_description
1 polymer ?
#
loop_
_entity_poly.entity_id
_entity_poly.type
_entity_poly.pdbx_seq_one_letter_code
_entity_poly.pdbx_strand_id
1 'polypeptide(L)'
;MKKGFGLIFTPQTHLGYLIIDGFLRYFVSFCNMPDSLDQEFYDRKEWCIWLKKNHAVEKEIWVIIHKKQSSRKGLKYQETVEEAICFGWIDSKMQSIDADTFRQRFSPRKKIASGQKRIKKVLNE
;
A
#
# COMPACT_ATOMS: atom_id res chain seq x y z
N MET A 1 7.81 61.62 40.85
CA MET A 1 6.35 61.68 40.59
C MET A 1 5.92 60.45 39.81
N LYS A 2 5.15 59.56 40.47
CA LYS A 2 3.96 58.80 39.99
C LYS A 2 4.03 58.11 38.61
N LYS A 3 3.67 56.85 38.39
CA LYS A 3 3.03 55.76 39.16
C LYS A 3 3.16 54.51 38.25
N GLY A 4 3.38 53.32 38.81
CA GLY A 4 3.17 52.08 38.07
C GLY A 4 1.69 51.82 37.81
N PHE A 5 1.36 50.89 36.91
CA PHE A 5 0.19 50.02 36.99
C PHE A 5 0.32 48.92 35.94
N GLY A 6 0.46 47.68 36.40
CA GLY A 6 0.25 46.51 35.57
C GLY A 6 -1.22 46.47 35.12
N LEU A 7 -1.45 45.97 33.91
CA LEU A 7 -2.79 45.66 33.44
C LEU A 7 -2.95 44.16 33.33
N ILE A 8 -4.01 43.73 33.99
CA ILE A 8 -4.50 42.38 34.22
C ILE A 8 -5.29 41.94 32.97
N PHE A 9 -5.26 40.63 32.72
CA PHE A 9 -6.14 39.82 31.86
C PHE A 9 -7.59 40.36 31.73
N THR A 10 -8.28 40.28 30.58
CA THR A 10 -8.92 39.06 29.99
C THR A 10 -9.51 39.43 28.57
N PRO A 11 -10.34 38.63 27.85
CA PRO A 11 -9.92 37.83 26.69
C PRO A 11 -10.91 37.85 25.49
N GLN A 12 -10.58 38.38 24.32
CA GLN A 12 -11.41 38.10 23.12
C GLN A 12 -10.57 38.43 21.88
N THR A 13 -10.09 37.47 21.10
CA THR A 13 -10.91 36.80 20.08
C THR A 13 -10.09 35.65 19.50
N HIS A 14 -10.47 34.42 19.84
CA HIS A 14 -10.21 33.26 19.00
C HIS A 14 -10.97 33.45 17.70
N LEU A 15 -10.29 33.48 16.56
CA LEU A 15 -10.74 32.99 15.24
C LEU A 15 -9.83 33.60 14.17
N GLY A 16 -8.74 32.90 13.85
CA GLY A 16 -7.86 33.35 12.76
C GLY A 16 -6.56 32.59 12.56
N TYR A 17 -6.31 31.51 13.30
CA TYR A 17 -5.02 30.80 13.26
C TYR A 17 -5.14 29.27 13.26
N LEU A 18 -6.24 28.72 12.70
CA LEU A 18 -6.49 27.27 12.66
C LEU A 18 -6.79 26.70 11.26
N ILE A 19 -6.57 27.44 10.17
CA ILE A 19 -6.86 26.93 8.81
C ILE A 19 -5.59 26.53 8.02
N ILE A 20 -4.39 26.96 8.41
CA ILE A 20 -3.16 26.59 7.70
C ILE A 20 -2.48 25.30 8.20
N ASP A 21 -2.63 24.92 9.48
CA ASP A 21 -2.11 23.64 9.98
C ASP A 21 -3.01 22.44 9.63
N GLY A 22 -4.30 22.68 9.40
CA GLY A 22 -5.21 21.65 8.92
C GLY A 22 -4.97 21.27 7.46
N PHE A 23 -4.64 22.25 6.61
CA PHE A 23 -4.52 22.04 5.16
C PHE A 23 -3.22 21.33 4.77
N LEU A 24 -2.09 21.62 5.43
CA LEU A 24 -0.84 20.90 5.15
C LEU A 24 -0.84 19.47 5.72
N ARG A 25 -1.53 19.24 6.84
CA ARG A 25 -1.74 17.90 7.38
C ARG A 25 -2.71 17.10 6.52
N TYR A 26 -3.73 17.75 5.94
CA TYR A 26 -4.58 17.15 4.92
C TYR A 26 -3.79 16.85 3.65
N PHE A 27 -2.90 17.73 3.18
CA PHE A 27 -2.14 17.49 1.95
C PHE A 27 -1.14 16.33 2.07
N VAL A 28 -0.42 16.22 3.20
CA VAL A 28 0.45 15.06 3.48
C VAL A 28 -0.39 13.78 3.73
N SER A 29 -1.60 13.90 4.29
CA SER A 29 -2.53 12.79 4.44
C SER A 29 -3.23 12.39 3.14
N PHE A 30 -3.39 13.31 2.18
CA PHE A 30 -3.98 13.06 0.85
C PHE A 30 -2.95 12.45 -0.10
N CYS A 31 -1.66 12.78 0.05
CA CYS A 31 -0.55 12.07 -0.60
C CYS A 31 -0.37 10.62 -0.08
N ASN A 32 -0.99 10.29 1.06
CA ASN A 32 -1.08 8.93 1.62
C ASN A 32 -2.52 8.40 1.58
N MET A 33 -3.33 8.83 0.61
CA MET A 33 -4.53 8.08 0.29
C MET A 33 -4.08 6.81 -0.44
N PRO A 34 -4.32 5.60 0.11
CA PRO A 34 -3.99 4.38 -0.61
C PRO A 34 -4.99 4.28 -1.77
N ASP A 35 -4.59 4.81 -2.92
CA ASP A 35 -5.21 4.41 -4.19
C ASP A 35 -5.11 2.89 -4.23
N SER A 36 -6.25 2.22 -4.03
CA SER A 36 -6.45 0.76 -4.10
C SER A 36 -5.70 -0.11 -3.07
N LEU A 37 -6.44 -0.55 -2.02
CA LEU A 37 -6.26 -1.77 -1.22
C LEU A 37 -4.84 -2.39 -1.24
N ASP A 38 -3.94 -1.88 -0.39
CA ASP A 38 -2.69 -2.57 -0.07
C ASP A 38 -3.01 -3.85 0.72
N GLN A 39 -2.71 -5.02 0.15
CA GLN A 39 -2.97 -6.31 0.77
C GLN A 39 -1.65 -6.97 1.21
N GLU A 40 -1.57 -7.36 2.48
CA GLU A 40 -0.49 -8.21 2.98
C GLU A 40 -0.91 -9.68 2.93
N PHE A 41 0.02 -10.55 2.56
CA PHE A 41 -0.13 -12.01 2.59
C PHE A 41 0.96 -12.61 3.44
N TYR A 42 0.61 -13.58 4.28
CA TYR A 42 1.57 -14.21 5.18
C TYR A 42 2.42 -15.26 4.48
N ASP A 43 1.81 -16.04 3.58
CA ASP A 43 2.44 -17.16 2.90
C ASP A 43 2.07 -17.24 1.42
N ARG A 44 2.88 -17.97 0.65
CA ARG A 44 2.67 -18.24 -0.77
C ARG A 44 1.28 -18.82 -1.05
N LYS A 45 0.76 -19.65 -0.14
CA LYS A 45 -0.57 -20.27 -0.28
C LYS A 45 -1.70 -19.24 -0.30
N GLU A 46 -1.65 -18.24 0.59
CA GLU A 46 -2.68 -17.21 0.65
C GLU A 46 -2.68 -16.36 -0.61
N TRP A 47 -1.48 -16.00 -1.10
CA TRP A 47 -1.32 -15.30 -2.36
C TRP A 47 -1.90 -16.10 -3.54
N CYS A 48 -1.60 -17.40 -3.60
CA CYS A 48 -2.14 -18.29 -4.62
C CYS A 48 -3.68 -18.39 -4.55
N ILE A 49 -4.27 -18.47 -3.36
CA ILE A 49 -5.73 -18.50 -3.17
C ILE A 49 -6.36 -17.21 -3.67
N TRP A 50 -5.77 -16.06 -3.36
CA TRP A 50 -6.26 -14.77 -3.85
C TRP A 50 -6.20 -14.72 -5.37
N LEU A 51 -5.07 -15.11 -5.98
CA LEU A 51 -4.94 -15.17 -7.44
C LEU A 51 -5.97 -16.12 -8.06
N LYS A 52 -6.15 -17.33 -7.54
CA LYS A 52 -7.17 -18.28 -8.04
C LYS A 52 -8.55 -17.64 -8.14
N LYS A 53 -8.97 -16.87 -7.12
CA LYS A 53 -10.29 -16.23 -7.06
C LYS A 53 -10.39 -14.96 -7.91
N ASN A 54 -9.33 -14.15 -7.93
CA ASN A 54 -9.39 -12.76 -8.37
C ASN A 54 -8.63 -12.47 -9.68
N HIS A 55 -7.76 -13.37 -10.16
CA HIS A 55 -6.88 -13.11 -11.31
C HIS A 55 -7.61 -12.73 -12.62
N ALA A 56 -8.87 -13.13 -12.76
CA ALA A 56 -9.69 -12.86 -13.95
C ALA A 56 -10.63 -11.66 -13.78
N VAL A 57 -10.88 -11.22 -12.54
CA VAL A 57 -11.86 -10.18 -12.20
C VAL A 57 -11.14 -8.85 -11.92
N GLU A 58 -10.05 -8.92 -11.15
CA GLU A 58 -9.33 -7.73 -10.70
C GLU A 58 -8.39 -7.18 -11.77
N LYS A 59 -8.28 -5.85 -11.80
CA LYS A 59 -7.45 -5.12 -12.77
C LYS A 59 -6.06 -4.83 -12.25
N GLU A 60 -5.90 -4.74 -10.93
CA GLU A 60 -4.63 -4.55 -10.26
C GLU A 60 -4.76 -4.90 -8.77
N ILE A 61 -3.61 -5.15 -8.14
CA ILE A 61 -3.48 -5.27 -6.68
C ILE A 61 -2.13 -4.72 -6.24
N TRP A 62 -2.09 -4.06 -5.10
CA TRP A 62 -0.85 -3.74 -4.40
C TRP A 62 -0.61 -4.77 -3.31
N VAL A 63 0.55 -5.42 -3.36
CA VAL A 63 0.94 -6.44 -2.39
C VAL A 63 2.07 -5.92 -1.53
N ILE A 64 1.89 -5.96 -0.20
CA ILE A 64 2.94 -5.63 0.76
C ILE A 64 3.92 -6.81 0.85
N ILE A 65 5.20 -6.52 0.66
CA ILE A 65 6.30 -7.50 0.63
C ILE A 65 7.37 -7.07 1.62
N HIS A 66 7.87 -8.03 2.37
CA HIS A 66 8.98 -7.83 3.32
C HIS A 66 10.31 -7.91 2.58
N LYS A 67 11.21 -6.95 2.83
CA LYS A 67 12.57 -6.96 2.28
C LYS A 67 13.34 -8.15 2.84
N LYS A 68 14.33 -8.64 2.07
CA LYS A 68 15.17 -9.78 2.46
C LYS A 68 15.92 -9.60 3.79
N GLN A 69 16.17 -8.35 4.18
CA GLN A 69 16.85 -7.98 5.42
C GLN A 69 15.90 -7.93 6.64
N SER A 70 14.58 -7.97 6.42
CA SER A 70 13.60 -7.99 7.50
C SER A 70 13.68 -9.30 8.27
N SER A 71 13.60 -9.22 9.60
CA SER A 71 13.50 -10.37 10.49
C SER A 71 12.12 -11.00 10.49
N ARG A 72 11.13 -10.35 9.85
CA ARG A 72 9.75 -10.82 9.80
C ARG A 72 9.60 -11.92 8.74
N LYS A 73 8.97 -13.02 9.13
CA LYS A 73 8.51 -14.05 8.18
C LYS A 73 7.32 -13.50 7.42
N GLY A 74 7.37 -13.60 6.09
CA GLY A 74 6.30 -13.17 5.21
C GLY A 74 6.61 -13.54 3.77
N LEU A 75 5.72 -13.13 2.87
CA LEU A 75 5.86 -13.39 1.45
C LEU A 75 7.11 -12.68 0.89
N LYS A 76 8.00 -13.47 0.26
CA LYS A 76 9.20 -12.93 -0.40
C LYS A 76 8.86 -12.48 -1.82
N TYR A 77 9.50 -11.40 -2.26
CA TYR A 77 9.34 -10.86 -3.62
C TYR A 77 9.39 -11.92 -4.72
N GLN A 78 10.42 -12.77 -4.69
CA GLN A 78 10.62 -13.80 -5.71
C GLN A 78 9.43 -14.77 -5.77
N GLU A 79 8.88 -15.16 -4.63
CA GLU A 79 7.74 -16.07 -4.57
C GLU A 79 6.47 -15.38 -5.06
N THR A 80 6.25 -14.11 -4.69
CA THR A 80 5.11 -13.33 -5.18
C THR A 80 5.11 -13.24 -6.71
N VAL A 81 6.28 -12.95 -7.30
CA VAL A 81 6.45 -12.79 -8.75
C VAL A 81 6.30 -14.12 -9.48
N GLU A 82 6.92 -15.20 -8.98
CA GLU A 82 6.77 -16.54 -9.56
C GLU A 82 5.30 -16.97 -9.65
N GLU A 83 4.55 -16.79 -8.56
CA GLU A 83 3.12 -17.10 -8.53
C GLU A 83 2.34 -16.15 -9.46
N ALA A 84 2.58 -14.84 -9.40
CA ALA A 84 1.88 -13.87 -10.26
C ALA A 84 2.02 -14.22 -11.76
N ILE A 85 3.23 -14.54 -12.21
CA ILE A 85 3.51 -14.90 -13.60
C ILE A 85 2.74 -16.17 -14.00
N CYS A 86 2.59 -17.13 -13.08
CA CYS A 86 1.82 -18.36 -13.34
C CYS A 86 0.35 -18.06 -13.66
N PHE A 87 -0.23 -17.01 -13.08
CA PHE A 87 -1.60 -16.56 -13.35
C PHE A 87 -1.68 -15.52 -14.48
N GLY A 88 -0.56 -15.22 -15.16
CA GLY A 88 -0.49 -14.23 -16.23
C GLY A 88 -0.45 -12.79 -15.72
N TRP A 89 -0.13 -12.57 -14.44
CA TRP A 89 0.07 -11.27 -13.83
C TRP A 89 1.54 -10.87 -13.89
N ILE A 90 1.80 -9.56 -13.96
CA ILE A 90 3.13 -8.97 -13.97
C ILE A 90 3.25 -7.93 -12.89
N ASP A 91 4.45 -7.78 -12.33
CA ASP A 91 4.80 -6.69 -11.45
C ASP A 91 5.10 -5.43 -12.28
N SER A 92 4.78 -4.25 -11.76
CA SER A 92 4.86 -3.01 -12.55
C SER A 92 5.45 -1.82 -11.82
N LYS A 93 4.97 -1.51 -10.62
CA LYS A 93 5.48 -0.40 -9.80
C LYS A 93 5.84 -0.91 -8.42
N MET A 94 7.03 -0.55 -7.96
CA MET A 94 7.48 -0.78 -6.59
C MET A 94 7.44 0.55 -5.84
N GLN A 95 6.89 0.56 -4.63
CA GLN A 95 6.93 1.71 -3.73
C GLN A 95 7.38 1.26 -2.34
N SER A 96 8.43 1.89 -1.82
CA SER A 96 8.88 1.62 -0.45
C SER A 96 7.91 2.25 0.54
N ILE A 97 7.50 1.49 1.56
CA ILE A 97 6.65 1.99 2.65
C ILE A 97 7.57 2.34 3.82
N ASP A 98 8.36 1.35 4.29
CA ASP A 98 9.27 1.51 5.42
C ASP A 98 10.69 0.99 5.10
N ALA A 99 11.54 0.99 6.14
CA ALA A 99 12.88 0.41 6.09
C ALA A 99 12.82 -1.10 5.74
N ASP A 100 11.81 -1.82 6.20
CA ASP A 100 11.71 -3.28 6.08
C ASP A 100 10.66 -3.77 5.07
N THR A 101 9.79 -2.88 4.58
CA THR A 101 8.63 -3.24 3.75
C THR A 101 8.53 -2.36 2.50
N PHE A 102 7.96 -2.93 1.45
CA PHE A 102 7.59 -2.21 0.25
C PHE A 102 6.31 -2.81 -0.33
N ARG A 103 5.54 -2.02 -1.06
CA ARG A 103 4.43 -2.54 -1.86
C ARG A 103 4.83 -2.69 -3.32
N GLN A 104 4.38 -3.77 -3.91
CA GLN A 104 4.55 -4.07 -5.33
C GLN A 104 3.19 -4.14 -6.00
N ARG A 105 3.01 -3.37 -7.07
CA ARG A 105 1.80 -3.41 -7.88
C ARG A 105 1.87 -4.54 -8.88
N PHE A 106 0.89 -5.44 -8.83
CA PHE A 106 0.66 -6.49 -9.80
C PHE A 106 -0.55 -6.18 -10.66
N SER A 107 -0.46 -6.48 -11.95
CA SER A 107 -1.55 -6.29 -12.91
C SER A 107 -1.57 -7.43 -13.93
N PRO A 108 -2.75 -7.84 -14.45
CA PRO A 108 -2.85 -8.86 -15.46
C PRO A 108 -2.20 -8.38 -16.76
N ARG A 109 -1.39 -9.24 -17.40
CA ARG A 109 -0.81 -8.96 -18.71
C ARG A 109 -1.93 -8.94 -19.75
N LYS A 110 -1.95 -7.90 -20.61
CA LYS A 110 -2.88 -7.83 -21.75
C LYS A 110 -2.72 -9.10 -22.61
N LYS A 111 -3.82 -9.83 -22.80
CA LYS A 111 -3.91 -11.22 -23.32
C LYS A 111 -2.79 -11.61 -24.30
N ILE A 112 -1.95 -12.55 -23.89
CA ILE A 112 -1.19 -13.42 -24.80
C ILE A 112 -1.43 -14.85 -24.32
N ALA A 113 -1.87 -15.72 -25.23
CA ALA A 113 -2.41 -17.07 -24.95
C ALA A 113 -1.43 -18.07 -24.29
N SER A 114 -0.21 -17.66 -23.94
CA SER A 114 0.90 -18.54 -23.54
C SER A 114 0.95 -18.89 -22.04
N GLY A 115 0.28 -18.15 -21.16
CA GLY A 115 0.37 -18.34 -19.70
C GLY A 115 -0.51 -19.45 -19.09
N GLN A 116 -1.47 -20.01 -19.84
CA GLN A 116 -2.52 -20.87 -19.27
C GLN A 116 -2.05 -22.28 -18.86
N LYS A 117 -0.83 -22.70 -19.25
CA LYS A 117 -0.36 -24.08 -19.04
C LYS A 117 -0.22 -24.43 -17.55
N ARG A 118 0.22 -23.48 -16.71
CA ARG A 118 0.41 -23.72 -15.27
C ARG A 118 -0.84 -23.46 -14.43
N ILE A 119 -1.71 -22.54 -14.86
CA ILE A 119 -3.01 -22.26 -14.22
C ILE A 119 -3.84 -23.55 -14.09
N LYS A 120 -3.90 -24.36 -15.15
CA LYS A 120 -4.65 -25.63 -15.14
C LYS A 120 -4.14 -26.63 -14.11
N LYS A 121 -2.82 -26.68 -13.88
CA LYS A 121 -2.24 -27.56 -12.85
C LYS A 121 -2.63 -27.07 -11.46
N VAL A 122 -2.42 -25.78 -11.20
CA VAL A 122 -2.67 -25.16 -9.89
C VAL A 122 -4.16 -25.20 -9.52
N LEU A 123 -5.09 -25.15 -10.48
CA LEU A 123 -6.52 -25.27 -10.22
C LEU A 123 -7.00 -26.70 -9.96
N ASN A 124 -6.26 -27.72 -10.40
CA ASN A 124 -6.65 -29.14 -10.29
C ASN A 124 -5.97 -29.88 -9.12
N GLU A 125 -5.13 -29.18 -8.35
CA GLU A 125 -4.52 -29.62 -7.07
C GLU A 125 -5.21 -28.93 -5.88
#